data_AF-A0A7J3B9P7-F1
#
_entry.id   AF-A0A7J3B9P7-F1
#
_cell.length_a   1.000
_cell.length_b   1.000
_cell.length_c   1.000
_cell.angle_alpha   90.00
_cell.angle_beta   90.00
_cell.angle_gamma   90.00
#
_symmetry.space_group_name_H-M   'P 1'
#
loop_
_entity.id
_entity.type
_entity.pdbx_description
1 polymer ?
#
loop_
_entity_poly.entity_id
_entity_poly.type
_entity_poly.pdbx_seq_one_letter_code
_entity_poly.pdbx_strand_id
1 'polypeptide(L)'
;MLDYLTDEIKLKIIDRWKLMSETDKAHFINQVALALSVWGSDEKGRELVVEVLKYMGENGTTTLADFGIYAERLLTSKSAAGRIDKVKRACLILEGYRIKNSLPSEPHKELQI
;
A
#
# COMPACT_ATOMS: atom_id res chain seq x y z
N MET A 1 18.72 6.36 -10.10
CA MET A 1 18.16 5.44 -11.12
C MET A 1 17.05 4.69 -10.44
N LEU A 2 15.81 5.20 -10.53
CA LEU A 2 14.63 4.68 -9.82
C LEU A 2 13.90 3.63 -10.68
N ASP A 3 14.45 2.43 -10.80
CA ASP A 3 13.74 1.26 -11.35
C ASP A 3 13.23 0.36 -10.21
N TYR A 4 12.34 0.91 -9.37
CA TYR A 4 11.82 0.20 -8.19
C TYR A 4 10.66 -0.74 -8.52
N LEU A 5 10.01 -0.57 -9.67
CA LEU A 5 8.93 -1.43 -10.15
C LEU A 5 9.26 -1.89 -11.57
N THR A 6 9.06 -3.18 -11.85
CA THR A 6 9.08 -3.68 -13.22
C THR A 6 7.92 -3.08 -14.01
N ASP A 7 8.06 -2.97 -15.32
CA ASP A 7 6.97 -2.43 -16.16
C ASP A 7 5.70 -3.28 -16.08
N GLU A 8 5.84 -4.59 -15.87
CA GLU A 8 4.71 -5.49 -15.59
C GLU A 8 3.94 -5.08 -14.33
N ILE A 9 4.64 -4.79 -13.21
CA ILE A 9 3.98 -4.38 -11.97
C ILE A 9 3.34 -3.00 -12.11
N LYS A 10 4.01 -2.06 -12.80
CA LYS A 10 3.45 -0.73 -13.08
C LYS A 10 2.13 -0.85 -13.85
N LEU A 11 2.10 -1.68 -14.90
CA LEU A 11 0.89 -1.93 -15.69
C LEU A 11 -0.23 -2.52 -14.82
N LYS A 12 0.07 -3.55 -14.02
CA LYS A 12 -0.91 -4.13 -13.08
C LYS A 12 -1.51 -3.09 -12.13
N ILE A 13 -0.69 -2.20 -11.56
CA ILE A 13 -1.16 -1.14 -10.66
C ILE A 13 -2.04 -0.13 -11.42
N ILE A 14 -1.62 0.29 -12.61
CA ILE A 14 -2.36 1.25 -13.44
C ILE A 14 -3.72 0.67 -13.85
N ASP A 15 -3.76 -0.61 -14.24
CA ASP A 15 -4.99 -1.26 -14.67
C ASP A 15 -5.96 -1.41 -13.49
N ARG A 16 -5.48 -1.80 -12.30
CA ARG A 16 -6.28 -1.80 -11.08
C ARG A 16 -6.83 -0.41 -10.77
N TRP A 17 -5.98 0.61 -10.82
CA TRP A 17 -6.40 2.00 -10.59
C TRP A 17 -7.54 2.43 -11.54
N LYS A 18 -7.45 2.08 -12.82
CA LYS A 18 -8.49 2.42 -13.81
C LYS A 18 -9.82 1.69 -13.55
N LEU A 19 -9.76 0.48 -13.00
CA LEU A 19 -10.94 -0.36 -12.73
C LEU A 19 -11.57 -0.10 -11.35
N MET A 20 -10.87 0.60 -10.45
CA MET A 20 -11.37 0.95 -9.12
C MET A 20 -12.51 1.97 -9.17
N SER A 21 -13.46 1.80 -8.24
CA SER A 21 -14.48 2.82 -7.97
C SER A 21 -13.84 4.11 -7.42
N GLU A 22 -14.52 5.25 -7.56
CA GLU A 22 -14.02 6.51 -6.97
C GLU A 22 -13.88 6.43 -5.44
N THR A 23 -14.74 5.63 -4.79
CA THR A 23 -14.65 5.34 -3.35
C THR A 23 -13.35 4.60 -3.02
N ASP A 24 -13.01 3.56 -3.77
CA ASP A 24 -11.77 2.81 -3.54
C ASP A 24 -10.53 3.65 -3.81
N LYS A 25 -10.56 4.49 -4.85
CA LYS A 25 -9.49 5.45 -5.15
C LYS A 25 -9.30 6.41 -3.99
N ALA A 26 -10.38 6.94 -3.43
CA ALA A 26 -10.33 7.80 -2.25
C ALA A 26 -9.76 7.07 -1.04
N HIS A 27 -10.15 5.81 -0.80
CA HIS A 27 -9.58 5.02 0.29
C HIS A 27 -8.08 4.75 0.12
N PHE A 28 -7.63 4.47 -1.10
CA PHE A 28 -6.20 4.33 -1.39
C PHE A 28 -5.44 5.63 -1.14
N ILE A 29 -5.92 6.76 -1.68
CA ILE A 29 -5.29 8.08 -1.50
C ILE A 29 -5.18 8.42 -0.01
N ASN A 30 -6.26 8.23 0.75
CA ASN A 30 -6.28 8.54 2.18
C ASN A 30 -5.31 7.66 2.97
N GLN A 31 -5.25 6.36 2.66
CA GLN A 31 -4.28 5.45 3.31
C GLN A 31 -2.83 5.87 2.99
N VAL A 32 -2.52 6.20 1.74
CA VAL A 32 -1.18 6.68 1.36
C VAL A 32 -0.85 8.00 2.06
N ALA A 33 -1.80 8.94 2.14
CA ALA A 33 -1.62 10.21 2.82
C ALA A 33 -1.36 10.03 4.34
N LEU A 34 -2.15 9.17 4.99
CA LEU A 34 -1.96 8.81 6.40
C LEU A 34 -0.59 8.17 6.63
N ALA A 35 -0.18 7.24 5.76
CA ALA A 35 1.13 6.60 5.87
C ALA A 35 2.27 7.61 5.71
N LEU A 36 2.21 8.48 4.68
CA LEU A 36 3.21 9.52 4.44
C LEU A 36 3.26 10.57 5.56
N SER A 37 2.16 10.83 6.26
CA SER A 37 2.15 11.71 7.44
C SER A 37 3.02 11.17 8.58
N VAL A 38 3.24 9.86 8.63
CA VAL A 38 4.05 9.18 9.65
C VAL A 38 5.46 8.88 9.13
N TRP A 39 5.55 8.31 7.93
CA TRP A 39 6.81 7.92 7.31
C TRP A 39 7.64 9.14 6.88
N GLY A 40 6.98 10.23 6.51
CA GLY A 40 7.55 11.41 5.88
C GLY A 40 7.16 11.48 4.40
N SER A 41 6.96 12.68 3.87
CA SER A 41 6.72 12.92 2.43
C SER A 41 8.03 13.07 1.63
N ASP A 42 9.16 12.81 2.28
CA ASP A 42 10.50 12.78 1.70
C ASP A 42 10.68 11.59 0.75
N GLU A 43 11.81 11.56 0.03
CA GLU A 43 12.14 10.47 -0.90
C GLU A 43 12.03 9.09 -0.22
N LYS A 44 12.56 8.96 1.00
CA LYS A 44 12.53 7.71 1.78
C LYS A 44 11.12 7.25 2.11
N GLY A 45 10.20 8.16 2.46
CA GLY A 45 8.81 7.79 2.68
C GLY A 45 8.08 7.37 1.40
N ARG A 46 8.42 8.01 0.27
CA ARG A 46 7.89 7.61 -1.05
C ARG A 46 8.43 6.24 -1.48
N GLU A 47 9.69 5.91 -1.19
CA GLU A 47 10.26 4.58 -1.42
C GLU A 47 9.47 3.49 -0.69
N LEU A 48 9.04 3.74 0.56
CA LEU A 48 8.19 2.80 1.30
C LEU A 48 6.83 2.59 0.63
N VAL A 49 6.21 3.65 0.09
CA VAL A 49 4.95 3.54 -0.68
C VAL A 49 5.15 2.67 -1.91
N VAL A 50 6.24 2.88 -2.65
CA VAL A 50 6.57 2.09 -3.84
C VAL A 50 6.79 0.61 -3.48
N GLU A 51 7.47 0.33 -2.37
CA GLU A 51 7.68 -1.04 -1.88
C GLU A 51 6.36 -1.72 -1.52
N VAL A 52 5.40 -1.01 -0.90
CA VAL A 52 4.06 -1.55 -0.64
C VAL A 52 3.33 -1.85 -1.94
N LEU A 53 3.35 -0.92 -2.90
CA LEU A 53 2.75 -1.13 -4.22
C LEU A 53 3.36 -2.33 -4.96
N LYS A 54 4.67 -2.56 -4.79
CA LYS A 54 5.34 -3.76 -5.30
C LYS A 54 4.74 -5.04 -4.72
N TYR A 55 4.62 -5.13 -3.39
CA TYR A 55 4.00 -6.29 -2.74
C TYR A 55 2.55 -6.52 -3.18
N MET A 56 1.79 -5.43 -3.38
CA MET A 56 0.42 -5.52 -3.91
C MET A 56 0.40 -6.07 -5.34
N GLY A 57 1.32 -5.61 -6.19
CA GLY A 57 1.48 -6.10 -7.56
C GLY A 57 1.81 -7.58 -7.62
N GLU A 58 2.73 -8.04 -6.76
CA GLU A 58 3.18 -9.43 -6.66
C GLU A 58 2.11 -10.37 -6.08
N ASN A 59 1.32 -9.90 -5.10
CA ASN A 59 0.36 -10.75 -4.38
C ASN A 59 -1.03 -10.86 -5.05
N GLY A 60 -1.26 -10.12 -6.13
CA GLY A 60 -2.49 -10.26 -6.92
C GLY A 60 -3.74 -9.58 -6.32
N THR A 61 -3.62 -8.58 -5.43
CA THR A 61 -4.82 -7.88 -4.92
C THR A 61 -5.63 -7.24 -6.04
N THR A 62 -6.96 -7.30 -6.00
CA THR A 62 -7.82 -6.69 -7.01
C THR A 62 -8.03 -5.19 -6.81
N THR A 63 -7.65 -4.63 -5.65
CA THR A 63 -7.89 -3.22 -5.32
C THR A 63 -6.72 -2.57 -4.60
N LEU A 64 -6.43 -1.31 -4.93
CA LEU A 64 -5.41 -0.55 -4.21
C LEU A 64 -5.89 -0.10 -2.81
N ALA A 65 -7.19 -0.23 -2.50
CA ALA A 65 -7.73 0.03 -1.16
C ALA A 65 -7.17 -0.93 -0.09
N ASP A 66 -6.48 -2.01 -0.48
CA ASP A 66 -5.80 -2.93 0.42
C ASP A 66 -4.42 -2.45 0.90
N PHE A 67 -3.98 -1.25 0.51
CA PHE A 67 -2.67 -0.69 0.85
C PHE A 67 -2.27 -0.89 2.32
N GLY A 68 -3.18 -0.61 3.26
CA GLY A 68 -2.92 -0.75 4.69
C GLY A 68 -2.54 -2.18 5.13
N ILE A 69 -3.09 -3.22 4.48
CA ILE A 69 -2.76 -4.62 4.78
C ILE A 69 -1.32 -4.94 4.39
N TYR A 70 -0.85 -4.37 3.28
CA TYR A 70 0.50 -4.62 2.77
C TYR A 70 1.56 -3.75 3.45
N ALA A 71 1.18 -2.69 4.17
CA ALA A 71 2.12 -1.84 4.89
C ALA A 71 2.95 -2.62 5.93
N GLU A 72 2.37 -3.64 6.58
CA GLU A 72 3.09 -4.47 7.56
C GLU A 72 4.23 -5.29 6.95
N ARG A 73 4.15 -5.61 5.64
CA ARG A 73 5.23 -6.33 4.94
C ARG A 73 6.55 -5.57 4.97
N LEU A 74 6.49 -4.24 5.08
CA LEU A 74 7.67 -3.39 5.22
C LEU A 74 8.50 -3.72 6.47
N LEU A 75 7.92 -4.31 7.53
CA LEU A 75 8.67 -4.71 8.73
C LEU A 75 9.77 -5.73 8.46
N THR A 76 9.62 -6.48 7.36
CA THR A 76 10.61 -7.45 6.88
C THR A 76 11.47 -6.93 5.71
N SER A 77 11.20 -5.71 5.22
CA SER A 77 11.92 -5.12 4.09
C SER A 77 13.18 -4.38 4.54
N LYS A 78 14.25 -4.47 3.74
CA LYS A 78 15.47 -3.67 3.92
C LYS A 78 15.20 -2.17 3.80
N SER A 79 14.18 -1.78 3.02
CA SER A 79 13.80 -0.37 2.79
C SER A 79 13.28 0.31 4.06
N ALA A 80 12.81 -0.47 5.05
CA ALA A 80 12.34 0.05 6.34
C ALA A 80 13.44 0.17 7.40
N ALA A 81 14.69 -0.17 7.07
CA ALA A 81 15.81 -0.07 8.01
C ALA A 81 15.94 1.35 8.60
N GLY A 82 15.98 1.45 9.93
CA GLY A 82 16.01 2.73 10.65
C GLY A 82 14.67 3.48 10.70
N ARG A 83 13.56 2.91 10.17
CA ARG A 83 12.21 3.48 10.20
C ARG A 83 11.14 2.50 10.70
N ILE A 84 11.54 1.37 11.29
CA ILE A 84 10.63 0.31 11.77
C ILE A 84 9.55 0.85 12.71
N ASP A 85 9.89 1.73 13.66
CA ASP A 85 8.89 2.29 14.59
C ASP A 85 7.86 3.17 13.88
N LYS A 86 8.27 3.89 12.83
CA LYS A 86 7.36 4.66 11.98
C LYS A 86 6.45 3.73 11.17
N VAL A 87 6.98 2.62 10.67
CA VAL A 87 6.19 1.59 9.98
C VAL A 87 5.14 1.02 10.93
N LYS A 88 5.53 0.55 12.13
CA LYS A 88 4.59 0.04 13.14
C LYS A 88 3.50 1.05 13.48
N ARG A 89 3.88 2.32 13.72
CA ARG A 89 2.92 3.39 14.02
C ARG A 89 1.95 3.63 12.88
N ALA A 90 2.42 3.64 11.63
CA ALA A 90 1.55 3.80 10.48
C ALA A 90 0.59 2.61 10.33
N CYS A 91 1.04 1.38 10.57
CA CYS A 91 0.17 0.19 10.51
C CYS A 91 -1.00 0.31 11.49
N LEU A 92 -0.75 0.76 12.73
CA LEU A 92 -1.82 1.01 13.71
C LEU A 92 -2.82 2.08 13.24
N ILE A 93 -2.34 3.16 12.63
CA ILE A 93 -3.19 4.25 12.12
C ILE A 93 -4.02 3.76 10.92
N LEU A 94 -3.39 3.00 10.01
CA LEU A 94 -4.05 2.44 8.84
C LEU A 94 -5.12 1.42 9.26
N GLU A 95 -4.85 0.59 10.26
CA GLU A 95 -5.83 -0.34 10.81
C GLU A 95 -7.03 0.39 11.43
N GLY A 96 -6.77 1.43 12.24
CA GLY A 96 -7.85 2.28 12.76
C GLY A 96 -8.68 2.94 11.65
N TYR A 97 -8.05 3.35 10.55
CA TYR A 97 -8.75 3.86 9.37
C TYR A 97 -9.59 2.78 8.69
N ARG A 98 -9.07 1.56 8.52
CA ARG A 98 -9.81 0.44 7.92
C ARG A 98 -11.04 0.09 8.74
N ILE A 99 -10.89 -0.09 10.05
CA ILE A 99 -11.99 -0.38 10.98
C ILE A 99 -13.07 0.71 10.90
N LYS A 100 -12.67 1.99 10.96
CA LYS A 100 -13.59 3.13 10.90
C LYS A 100 -14.43 3.15 9.61
N ASN A 101 -13.85 2.72 8.50
CA ASN A 101 -14.50 2.74 7.19
C ASN A 101 -15.02 1.35 6.76
N SER A 102 -15.01 0.36 7.66
CA SER A 102 -15.44 -1.01 7.38
C SER A 102 -14.73 -1.64 6.17
N LEU A 103 -13.45 -1.31 5.98
CA LEU A 103 -12.63 -1.92 4.94
C LEU A 103 -12.24 -3.35 5.35
N PRO A 104 -12.08 -4.29 4.41
CA PRO A 104 -11.79 -5.68 4.74
C PRO A 104 -10.48 -5.88 5.52
N SER A 105 -10.35 -6.96 6.28
CA SER A 105 -9.11 -7.25 7.01
C SER A 105 -8.14 -8.14 6.21
N GLU A 106 -8.59 -8.68 5.09
CA GLU A 106 -7.80 -9.53 4.19
C GLU A 106 -7.75 -8.93 2.78
N PRO A 107 -6.67 -9.19 2.01
CA PRO A 107 -6.58 -8.69 0.65
C PRO A 107 -7.67 -9.31 -0.23
N HIS A 108 -8.31 -8.48 -1.04
CA HIS A 108 -9.20 -8.96 -2.09
C HIS A 108 -8.36 -9.64 -3.16
N LYS A 109 -8.56 -10.94 -3.36
CA LYS A 109 -7.89 -11.70 -4.42
C LYS A 109 -8.91 -12.12 -5.46
N GLU A 110 -8.48 -12.24 -6.71
CA GLU A 110 -9.29 -12.94 -7.70
C GLU A 110 -9.48 -14.39 -7.22
N LEU A 111 -10.72 -14.87 -7.28
CA LEU A 111 -10.96 -16.31 -7.21
C LEU A 111 -10.29 -16.90 -8.46
N GLN A 112 -9.28 -17.75 -8.27
CA GLN A 112 -8.77 -18.57 -9.36
C GLN A 112 -9.90 -19.56 -9.72
N ILE A 113 -10.66 -19.24 -10.78
CA ILE A 113 -11.65 -20.13 -11.39
C ILE A 113 -11.01 -20.77 -12.62
#